data_AF-A0A7X4AKB2-F1
#
_entry.id   AF-A0A7X4AKB2-F1
#
_cell.length_a   1.000
_cell.length_b   1.000
_cell.length_c   1.000
_cell.angle_alpha   90.00
_cell.angle_beta   90.00
_cell.angle_gamma   90.00
#
_symmetry.space_group_name_H-M   'P 1'
#
loop_
_entity.id
_entity.type
_entity.pdbx_description
1 polymer ?
#
loop_
_entity_poly.entity_id
_entity_poly.type
_entity_poly.pdbx_seq_one_letter_code
_entity_poly.pdbx_strand_id
1 'polypeptide(L)'
;MGGPCAKGSFDDLANFCRYSMYYVASDINNGGYTMDDWTHEKYIETHPETQYHRLFASNDELEEALIDRIDLRRKRYEYSRNNMVSRSVEQGNYLYSCAEFSTFRSAFAEFLGQPVVHETHRDLYQFLVANEAGPDLIEGFERVFVHRADNRDFFEWEVVANGMSSPLGHIQY
;
A
#
# COMPACT_ATOMS: atom_id res chain seq x y z
N MET A 1 -9.08 0.95 8.85
CA MET A 1 -9.69 2.06 8.09
C MET A 1 -9.03 2.12 6.72
N GLY A 2 -9.76 2.46 5.65
CA GLY A 2 -9.20 2.61 4.31
C GLY A 2 -9.74 3.88 3.66
N GLY A 3 -8.85 4.70 3.11
CA GLY A 3 -9.21 5.93 2.41
C GLY A 3 -9.60 5.71 0.94
N PRO A 4 -10.10 6.75 0.24
CA PRO A 4 -10.24 6.74 -1.22
C PRO A 4 -8.89 6.48 -1.92
N CYS A 5 -8.91 6.32 -3.24
CA CYS A 5 -7.71 6.13 -4.08
C CYS A 5 -6.53 7.06 -3.68
N ALA A 6 -5.29 6.58 -3.78
CA ALA A 6 -4.06 7.30 -3.43
C ALA A 6 -4.03 7.84 -1.98
N LYS A 7 -4.18 6.94 -1.00
CA LYS A 7 -4.18 7.23 0.45
C LYS A 7 -3.11 6.49 1.25
N GLY A 8 -2.09 6.00 0.56
CA GLY A 8 -0.89 5.38 1.13
C GLY A 8 0.27 6.38 1.21
N SER A 9 0.05 7.61 1.67
CA SER A 9 1.16 8.55 1.93
C SER A 9 1.67 8.43 3.36
N PHE A 10 2.91 8.86 3.59
CA PHE A 10 3.47 8.99 4.93
C PHE A 10 2.55 9.79 5.87
N ASP A 11 1.97 10.88 5.37
CA ASP A 11 1.08 11.75 6.15
C ASP A 11 -0.27 11.08 6.43
N ASP A 12 -0.81 10.28 5.50
CA ASP A 12 -2.01 9.49 5.78
C ASP A 12 -1.75 8.53 6.94
N LEU A 13 -0.64 7.77 6.89
CA LEU A 13 -0.28 6.86 7.98
C LEU A 13 -0.04 7.62 9.29
N ALA A 14 0.66 8.76 9.27
CA ALA A 14 0.89 9.60 10.44
C ALA A 14 -0.40 10.09 11.11
N ASN A 15 -1.45 10.36 10.32
CA ASN A 15 -2.74 10.82 10.81
C ASN A 15 -3.65 9.68 11.30
N PHE A 16 -3.62 8.53 10.62
CA PHE A 16 -4.56 7.44 10.90
C PHE A 16 -4.01 6.37 11.85
N CYS A 17 -2.71 6.10 11.85
CA CYS A 17 -2.14 5.00 12.65
C CYS A 17 -2.26 5.19 14.16
N ARG A 18 -2.45 6.42 14.63
CA ARG A 18 -2.77 6.68 16.05
C ARG A 18 -4.16 6.14 16.49
N TYR A 19 -5.00 5.70 15.54
CA TYR A 19 -6.36 5.23 15.79
C TYR A 19 -6.59 3.79 15.30
N SER A 20 -5.56 3.09 14.83
CA SER A 20 -5.69 1.74 14.27
C SER A 20 -4.44 0.89 14.45
N MET A 21 -4.59 -0.42 14.60
CA MET A 21 -3.47 -1.37 14.59
C MET A 21 -2.90 -1.58 13.18
N TYR A 22 -3.77 -1.58 12.18
CA TYR A 22 -3.42 -1.75 10.79
C TYR A 22 -4.12 -0.71 9.91
N TYR A 23 -3.45 -0.34 8.82
CA TYR A 23 -3.98 0.56 7.80
C TYR A 23 -3.96 -0.14 6.44
N VAL A 24 -5.03 -0.02 5.66
CA VAL A 24 -5.11 -0.60 4.31
C VAL A 24 -5.27 0.51 3.31
N ALA A 25 -4.30 0.65 2.41
CA ALA A 25 -4.32 1.72 1.41
C ALA A 25 -3.55 1.36 0.14
N SER A 26 -3.57 2.30 -0.80
CA SER A 26 -2.77 2.31 -2.02
C SER A 26 -2.08 3.66 -2.12
N ASP A 27 -0.81 3.67 -2.50
CA ASP A 27 -0.06 4.89 -2.83
C ASP A 27 -0.40 5.43 -4.22
N ILE A 28 -1.05 4.63 -5.07
CA ILE A 28 -1.54 5.01 -6.39
C ILE A 28 -3.07 4.96 -6.49
N ASN A 29 -3.60 5.34 -7.66
CA ASN A 29 -5.04 5.30 -7.88
C ASN A 29 -5.55 3.86 -8.01
N ASN A 30 -6.57 3.51 -7.23
CA ASN A 30 -7.23 2.21 -7.34
C ASN A 30 -8.38 2.24 -8.37
N GLY A 31 -8.51 1.17 -9.15
CA GLY A 31 -9.59 0.99 -10.14
C GLY A 31 -9.17 1.28 -11.58
N GLY A 32 -10.14 1.61 -12.45
CA GLY A 32 -9.86 1.88 -13.87
C GLY A 32 -9.77 0.63 -14.76
N TYR A 33 -9.97 -0.57 -14.22
CA TYR A 33 -9.96 -1.85 -14.94
C TYR A 33 -11.25 -2.66 -14.71
N THR A 34 -11.55 -3.56 -15.64
CA THR A 34 -12.68 -4.51 -15.56
C THR A 34 -12.16 -5.94 -15.70
N MET A 35 -12.90 -6.92 -15.18
CA MET A 35 -12.58 -8.32 -15.40
C MET A 35 -12.65 -8.66 -16.90
N ASP A 36 -11.75 -9.53 -17.35
CA ASP A 36 -11.66 -9.96 -18.75
C ASP A 36 -12.90 -10.76 -19.17
N ASP A 37 -13.39 -11.60 -18.27
CA ASP A 37 -14.58 -12.44 -18.43
C ASP A 37 -15.41 -12.30 -17.16
N TRP A 38 -16.22 -11.26 -17.09
CA TRP A 38 -17.00 -10.92 -15.91
C TRP A 38 -18.13 -11.93 -15.69
N THR A 39 -18.24 -12.44 -14.45
CA THR A 39 -19.41 -13.17 -13.97
C THR A 39 -19.80 -12.67 -12.59
N HIS A 40 -21.05 -12.93 -12.19
CA HIS A 40 -21.53 -12.57 -10.86
C HIS A 40 -20.76 -13.31 -9.75
N GLU A 41 -20.39 -14.57 -9.99
CA GLU A 41 -19.65 -15.42 -9.06
C GLU A 41 -18.24 -14.86 -8.83
N LYS A 42 -17.51 -14.50 -9.89
CA LYS A 42 -16.19 -13.87 -9.78
C LYS A 42 -16.26 -12.53 -9.05
N TYR A 43 -17.33 -11.77 -9.28
CA TYR A 43 -17.57 -10.54 -8.53
C TYR A 43 -17.79 -10.81 -7.04
N ILE A 44 -18.72 -11.71 -6.67
CA ILE A 44 -18.98 -12.07 -5.27
C ILE A 44 -17.71 -12.55 -4.60
N GLU A 45 -16.93 -13.39 -5.27
CA GLU A 45 -15.72 -14.00 -4.73
C GLU A 45 -14.62 -12.98 -4.42
N THR A 46 -14.52 -11.90 -5.21
CA THR A 46 -13.42 -10.92 -5.08
C THR A 46 -13.83 -9.59 -4.47
N HIS A 47 -15.12 -9.38 -4.19
CA HIS A 47 -15.61 -8.14 -3.61
C HIS A 47 -15.53 -8.17 -2.08
N PRO A 48 -14.82 -7.23 -1.42
CA PRO A 48 -14.63 -7.28 0.03
C PRO A 48 -15.93 -7.26 0.84
N GLU A 49 -16.94 -6.48 0.42
CA GLU A 49 -18.22 -6.37 1.13
C GLU A 49 -19.00 -7.70 1.14
N THR A 50 -18.91 -8.47 0.05
CA THR A 50 -19.57 -9.78 -0.03
C THR A 50 -18.76 -10.86 0.68
N GLN A 51 -17.46 -10.67 0.88
CA GLN A 51 -16.59 -11.64 1.56
C GLN A 51 -16.34 -11.32 3.04
N TYR A 52 -16.73 -10.15 3.55
CA TYR A 52 -16.39 -9.70 4.92
C TYR A 52 -16.71 -10.75 5.99
N HIS A 53 -17.92 -11.31 5.98
CA HIS A 53 -18.30 -12.34 6.95
C HIS A 53 -17.40 -13.58 6.89
N ARG A 54 -16.98 -13.99 5.68
CA ARG A 54 -16.08 -15.12 5.47
C ARG A 54 -14.67 -14.80 5.95
N LEU A 55 -14.15 -13.62 5.61
CA LEU A 55 -12.82 -13.18 6.02
C LEU A 55 -12.65 -13.25 7.54
N PHE A 56 -13.64 -12.75 8.30
CA PHE A 56 -13.58 -12.75 9.76
C PHE A 56 -14.00 -14.08 10.41
N ALA A 57 -14.75 -14.94 9.70
CA ALA A 57 -15.09 -16.26 10.21
C ALA A 57 -14.00 -17.32 9.95
N SER A 58 -13.09 -17.07 9.01
CA SER A 58 -12.04 -18.03 8.60
C SER A 58 -10.68 -17.74 9.24
N ASN A 59 -10.55 -16.64 9.98
CA ASN A 59 -9.30 -16.17 10.56
C ASN A 59 -9.53 -15.85 12.03
N ASP A 60 -8.58 -16.26 12.88
CA ASP A 60 -8.66 -15.99 14.33
C ASP A 60 -8.08 -14.62 14.67
N GLU A 61 -7.15 -14.11 13.85
CA GLU A 61 -6.48 -12.83 14.05
C GLU A 61 -6.91 -11.79 13.00
N LEU A 62 -7.02 -10.52 13.45
CA LEU A 62 -7.38 -9.41 12.56
C LEU A 62 -6.36 -9.23 11.43
N GLU A 63 -5.07 -9.47 11.70
CA GLU A 63 -4.01 -9.37 10.69
C GLU A 63 -4.27 -10.31 9.53
N GLU A 64 -4.52 -11.60 9.81
CA GLU A 64 -4.78 -12.63 8.80
C GLU A 64 -6.04 -12.30 7.98
N ALA A 65 -7.12 -11.85 8.63
CA ALA A 65 -8.34 -11.41 7.93
C ALA A 65 -8.07 -10.22 6.97
N LEU A 66 -7.14 -9.33 7.32
CA LEU A 66 -6.76 -8.19 6.48
C LEU A 66 -5.78 -8.60 5.38
N ILE A 67 -4.90 -9.58 5.60
CA ILE A 67 -4.06 -10.22 4.57
C ILE A 67 -4.97 -10.84 3.51
N ASP A 68 -5.93 -11.67 3.91
CA ASP A 68 -6.88 -12.29 2.99
C ASP A 68 -7.67 -11.24 2.19
N ARG A 69 -8.03 -10.11 2.82
CA ARG A 69 -8.70 -8.99 2.13
C ARG A 69 -7.84 -8.40 1.01
N ILE A 70 -6.52 -8.30 1.20
CA ILE A 70 -5.58 -7.87 0.17
C ILE A 70 -5.46 -8.94 -0.93
N ASP A 71 -5.47 -10.22 -0.57
CA ASP A 71 -5.43 -11.32 -1.54
C ASP A 71 -6.68 -11.38 -2.43
N LEU A 72 -7.86 -10.99 -1.92
CA LEU A 72 -9.04 -10.79 -2.77
C LEU A 72 -8.80 -9.75 -3.88
N ARG A 73 -8.02 -8.69 -3.59
CA ARG A 73 -7.63 -7.69 -4.61
C ARG A 73 -6.68 -8.29 -5.62
N ARG A 74 -5.66 -9.03 -5.17
CA ARG A 74 -4.75 -9.76 -6.06
C ARG A 74 -5.52 -10.67 -7.01
N LYS A 75 -6.45 -11.48 -6.46
CA LYS A 75 -7.30 -12.36 -7.25
C LYS A 75 -8.14 -11.60 -8.29
N ARG A 76 -8.66 -10.43 -7.92
CA ARG A 76 -9.37 -9.56 -8.87
C ARG A 76 -8.47 -9.06 -10.00
N TYR A 77 -7.19 -8.75 -9.72
CA TYR A 77 -6.23 -8.38 -10.77
C TYR A 77 -6.06 -9.54 -11.74
N GLU A 78 -5.92 -10.78 -11.25
CA GLU A 78 -5.78 -11.96 -12.11
C GLU A 78 -6.98 -12.15 -13.05
N TYR A 79 -8.20 -11.92 -12.55
CA TYR A 79 -9.41 -11.93 -13.39
C TYR A 79 -9.50 -10.78 -14.40
N SER A 80 -8.61 -9.80 -14.31
CA SER A 80 -8.58 -8.61 -15.14
C SER A 80 -7.27 -8.47 -15.91
N ARG A 81 -6.43 -9.51 -15.95
CA ARG A 81 -5.04 -9.44 -16.42
C ARG A 81 -4.94 -8.85 -17.82
N ASN A 82 -5.73 -9.31 -18.78
CA ASN A 82 -5.65 -8.82 -20.16
C ASN A 82 -6.15 -7.36 -20.27
N ASN A 83 -7.21 -7.00 -19.55
CA ASN A 83 -7.72 -5.63 -19.48
C ASN A 83 -6.69 -4.68 -18.89
N MET A 84 -6.03 -5.08 -17.81
CA MET A 84 -5.00 -4.29 -17.13
C MET A 84 -3.77 -4.12 -18.02
N VAL A 85 -3.30 -5.20 -18.67
CA VAL A 85 -2.16 -5.15 -19.61
C VAL A 85 -2.48 -4.26 -20.82
N SER A 86 -3.61 -4.46 -21.47
CA SER A 86 -3.98 -3.72 -22.69
C SER A 86 -4.20 -2.21 -22.46
N ARG A 87 -4.43 -1.81 -21.21
CA ARG A 87 -4.72 -0.42 -20.82
C ARG A 87 -3.65 0.17 -19.90
N SER A 88 -2.57 -0.56 -19.64
CA SER A 88 -1.51 -0.20 -18.69
C SER A 88 -2.05 0.27 -17.33
N VAL A 89 -3.05 -0.43 -16.78
CA VAL A 89 -3.67 -0.04 -15.50
C VAL A 89 -2.88 -0.62 -14.34
N GLU A 90 -2.05 0.21 -13.73
CA GLU A 90 -1.24 -0.12 -12.56
C GLU A 90 -2.09 -0.16 -11.30
N GLN A 91 -1.87 -1.14 -10.42
CA GLN A 91 -2.60 -1.26 -9.15
C GLN A 91 -1.70 -1.82 -8.06
N GLY A 92 -1.70 -1.19 -6.89
CA GLY A 92 -1.03 -1.67 -5.68
C GLY A 92 -1.92 -1.49 -4.46
N ASN A 93 -2.03 -2.49 -3.60
CA ASN A 93 -2.73 -2.40 -2.33
C ASN A 93 -1.87 -3.02 -1.22
N TYR A 94 -1.84 -2.35 -0.08
CA TYR A 94 -0.87 -2.60 0.98
C TYR A 94 -1.58 -2.66 2.33
N LEU A 95 -1.11 -3.58 3.18
CA LEU A 95 -1.43 -3.65 4.59
C LEU A 95 -0.22 -3.12 5.38
N TYR A 96 -0.41 -2.01 6.09
CA TYR A 96 0.63 -1.40 6.90
C TYR A 96 0.43 -1.75 8.39
N SER A 97 1.53 -2.06 9.08
CA SER A 97 1.60 -2.13 10.53
C SER A 97 1.79 -0.73 11.12
N CYS A 98 0.84 -0.29 11.94
CA CYS A 98 0.91 1.03 12.54
C CYS A 98 1.92 1.11 13.69
N ALA A 99 2.22 -0.02 14.34
CA ALA A 99 3.29 -0.10 15.32
C ALA A 99 4.67 0.08 14.67
N GLU A 100 4.94 -0.65 13.58
CA GLU A 100 6.18 -0.54 12.83
C GLU A 100 6.31 0.85 12.18
N PHE A 101 5.21 1.40 11.65
CA PHE A 101 5.20 2.76 11.14
C PHE A 101 5.60 3.80 12.20
N SER A 102 5.14 3.66 13.45
CA SER A 102 5.51 4.59 14.52
C SER A 102 7.00 4.57 14.83
N THR A 103 7.61 3.39 14.80
CA THR A 103 9.07 3.21 14.97
C THR A 103 9.81 3.81 13.79
N PHE A 104 9.41 3.45 12.57
CA PHE A 104 10.00 3.97 11.34
C PHE A 104 9.89 5.49 11.24
N ARG A 105 8.75 6.08 11.58
CA ARG A 105 8.52 7.53 11.57
C ARG A 105 9.52 8.28 12.44
N SER A 106 9.86 7.75 13.61
CA SER A 106 10.84 8.35 14.51
C SER A 106 12.25 8.30 13.91
N ALA A 107 12.66 7.16 13.35
CA ALA A 107 13.95 7.02 12.69
C ALA A 107 14.06 7.91 11.43
N PHE A 108 12.98 7.99 10.66
CA PHE A 108 12.88 8.84 9.49
C PHE A 108 12.99 10.33 9.87
N ALA A 109 12.43 10.73 11.01
CA ALA A 109 12.54 12.08 11.51
C ALA A 109 14.00 12.51 11.76
N GLU A 110 14.77 11.63 12.39
CA GLU A 110 16.19 11.84 12.67
C GLU A 110 17.02 11.92 11.39
N PHE A 111 16.70 11.07 10.40
CA PHE A 111 17.32 11.10 9.08
C PHE A 111 17.12 12.44 8.37
N LEU A 112 15.90 13.00 8.42
CA LEU A 112 15.60 14.29 7.82
C LEU A 112 16.23 15.49 8.57
N GLY A 113 16.76 15.29 9.77
CA GLY A 113 17.57 16.28 10.48
C GLY A 113 18.96 16.49 9.85
N GLN A 114 19.33 15.66 8.86
CA GLN A 114 20.58 15.75 8.10
C GLN A 114 20.39 16.56 6.80
N PRO A 115 21.47 16.99 6.13
CA PRO A 115 21.37 17.64 4.82
C PRO A 115 20.81 16.66 3.77
N VAL A 116 19.50 16.71 3.51
CA VAL A 116 18.80 15.88 2.51
C VAL A 116 18.22 16.76 1.40
N VAL A 117 18.15 16.24 0.18
CA VAL A 117 17.49 16.92 -0.94
C VAL A 117 16.00 16.62 -0.85
N HIS A 118 15.22 17.57 -0.33
CA HIS A 118 13.77 17.41 -0.23
C HIS A 118 13.11 17.46 -1.62
N GLU A 119 12.69 16.30 -2.11
CA GLU A 119 11.79 16.18 -3.25
C GLU A 119 10.40 15.82 -2.73
N THR A 120 9.48 16.79 -2.74
CA THR A 120 8.06 16.56 -2.43
C THR A 120 7.41 15.70 -3.52
N HIS A 121 6.50 14.80 -3.13
CA HIS A 121 5.67 13.95 -4.01
C HIS A 121 6.37 12.77 -4.71
N ARG A 122 7.47 12.26 -4.18
CA ARG A 122 8.08 11.03 -4.69
C ARG A 122 7.79 9.82 -3.81
N ASP A 123 7.89 8.65 -4.41
CA ASP A 123 7.97 7.38 -3.70
C ASP A 123 9.02 7.45 -2.57
N LEU A 124 8.61 7.08 -1.36
CA LEU A 124 9.43 7.23 -0.16
C LEU A 124 10.64 6.31 -0.17
N TYR A 125 10.51 5.09 -0.69
CA TYR A 125 11.63 4.16 -0.80
C TYR A 125 12.72 4.73 -1.70
N GLN A 126 12.35 5.23 -2.88
CA GLN A 126 13.29 5.88 -3.79
C GLN A 126 13.93 7.13 -3.18
N PHE A 127 13.17 7.93 -2.44
CA PHE A 127 13.72 9.06 -1.69
C PHE A 127 14.81 8.61 -0.70
N LEU A 128 14.56 7.54 0.06
CA LEU A 128 15.54 6.99 1.00
C LEU A 128 16.81 6.51 0.29
N VAL A 129 16.65 5.75 -0.80
CA VAL A 129 17.80 5.25 -1.58
C VAL A 129 18.60 6.39 -2.21
N ALA A 130 17.92 7.39 -2.80
CA ALA A 130 18.57 8.52 -3.47
C ALA A 130 19.34 9.43 -2.49
N ASN A 131 18.94 9.45 -1.22
CA ASN A 131 19.63 10.20 -0.16
C ASN A 131 20.53 9.30 0.70
N GLU A 132 20.93 8.13 0.20
CA GLU A 132 21.88 7.22 0.86
C GLU A 132 21.48 6.82 2.29
N ALA A 133 20.17 6.61 2.52
CA ALA A 133 19.67 6.15 3.82
C ALA A 133 20.37 4.86 4.28
N GLY A 134 20.70 4.80 5.56
CA GLY A 134 21.32 3.63 6.17
C GLY A 134 20.43 2.38 6.09
N PRO A 135 21.03 1.17 6.12
CA PRO A 135 20.29 -0.09 5.97
C PRO A 135 19.19 -0.28 7.03
N ASP A 136 19.42 0.18 8.27
CA ASP A 136 18.44 0.08 9.35
C ASP A 136 17.15 0.87 9.06
N LEU A 137 17.27 2.03 8.39
CA LEU A 137 16.12 2.85 8.02
C LEU A 137 15.34 2.23 6.85
N ILE A 138 16.06 1.67 5.87
CA ILE A 138 15.46 0.92 4.76
C ILE A 138 14.73 -0.33 5.28
N GLU A 139 15.36 -1.09 6.17
CA GLU A 139 14.72 -2.26 6.77
C GLU A 139 13.50 -1.85 7.62
N GLY A 140 13.60 -0.74 8.36
CA GLY A 140 12.48 -0.14 9.08
C GLY A 140 11.31 0.23 8.18
N PHE A 141 11.58 0.79 6.99
CA PHE A 141 10.56 1.06 5.98
C PHE A 141 9.88 -0.23 5.50
N GLU A 142 10.66 -1.26 5.16
CA GLU A 142 10.11 -2.54 4.68
C GLU A 142 9.23 -3.21 5.74
N ARG A 143 9.64 -3.17 7.02
CA ARG A 143 8.85 -3.72 8.15
C ARG A 143 7.50 -3.03 8.34
N VAL A 144 7.30 -1.82 7.84
CA VAL A 144 5.99 -1.17 7.88
C VAL A 144 4.95 -1.98 7.10
N PHE A 145 5.36 -2.74 6.07
CA PHE A 145 4.45 -3.49 5.23
C PHE A 145 4.30 -4.92 5.75
N VAL A 146 3.10 -5.24 6.22
CA VAL A 146 2.72 -6.61 6.62
C VAL A 146 2.47 -7.47 5.39
N HIS A 147 1.76 -6.92 4.39
CA HIS A 147 1.41 -7.63 3.16
C HIS A 147 1.20 -6.69 1.99
N ARG A 148 1.40 -7.20 0.77
CA ARG A 148 1.33 -6.42 -0.48
C ARG A 148 0.65 -7.23 -1.59
N ALA A 149 -0.22 -6.56 -2.35
CA ALA A 149 -0.73 -7.07 -3.62
C ALA A 149 -0.65 -5.98 -4.69
N ASP A 150 0.16 -6.22 -5.71
CA ASP A 150 0.25 -5.37 -6.89
C ASP A 150 0.09 -6.18 -8.18
N ASN A 151 0.26 -5.55 -9.35
CA ASN A 151 0.25 -6.19 -10.66
C ASN A 151 1.52 -5.92 -11.48
N ARG A 152 2.67 -5.71 -10.83
CA ARG A 152 3.95 -5.49 -11.52
C ARG A 152 4.41 -6.72 -12.32
N ASP A 153 3.93 -7.91 -11.97
CA ASP A 153 4.17 -9.15 -12.72
C ASP A 153 3.34 -9.25 -14.02
N PHE A 154 2.41 -8.32 -14.27
CA PHE A 154 1.61 -8.33 -15.50
C PHE A 154 2.32 -7.57 -16.63
N PHE A 155 2.94 -6.44 -16.29
CA PHE A 155 3.66 -5.55 -17.19
C PHE A 155 4.51 -4.56 -16.37
N GLU A 156 5.51 -3.96 -17.02
CA GLU A 156 6.36 -2.93 -16.41
C GLU A 156 5.53 -1.67 -16.12
N TRP A 157 5.60 -1.18 -14.88
CA TRP A 157 4.93 0.07 -14.50
C TRP A 157 5.72 1.29 -14.98
N GLU A 158 5.00 2.31 -15.42
CA GLU A 158 5.55 3.64 -15.68
C GLU A 158 5.68 4.44 -14.38
N VAL A 159 4.76 4.25 -13.43
CA VAL A 159 4.83 4.94 -12.14
C VAL A 159 5.79 4.24 -11.20
N VAL A 160 6.75 5.01 -10.70
CA VAL A 160 7.62 4.58 -9.59
C VAL A 160 6.85 4.73 -8.28
N ALA A 161 6.36 3.60 -7.79
CA ALA A 161 5.61 3.45 -6.56
C ALA A 161 6.15 2.22 -5.83
N ASN A 162 6.40 2.30 -4.53
CA ASN A 162 6.84 1.17 -3.67
C ASN A 162 5.96 1.06 -2.42
N GLY A 163 4.75 1.62 -2.48
CA GLY A 163 3.73 1.47 -1.47
C GLY A 163 3.67 2.59 -0.45
N MET A 164 4.53 3.62 -0.50
CA MET A 164 4.34 4.81 0.32
C MET A 164 4.88 6.06 -0.35
N SER A 165 4.08 7.11 -0.44
CA SER A 165 4.57 8.42 -0.92
C SER A 165 5.16 9.26 0.22
N SER A 166 6.17 10.06 -0.13
CA SER A 166 6.87 10.97 0.78
C SER A 166 5.94 12.05 1.36
N PRO A 167 6.24 12.59 2.56
CA PRO A 167 5.42 13.62 3.19
C PRO A 167 5.30 14.91 2.35
N LEU A 168 4.15 15.56 2.47
CA LEU A 168 3.77 16.77 1.74
C LEU A 168 4.35 18.05 2.38
N GLY A 169 5.67 18.16 2.50
CA GLY A 169 6.36 19.39 2.89
C GLY A 169 6.16 19.87 4.35
N HIS A 170 7.25 20.35 4.95
CA HIS A 170 7.38 20.77 6.36
C HIS A 170 6.76 19.81 7.38
N ILE A 171 7.54 18.77 7.72
CA ILE A 171 7.29 17.97 8.91
C ILE A 171 7.44 18.89 10.13
N GLN A 172 6.32 19.29 10.72
CA GLN A 172 6.31 19.80 12.09
C GLN A 172 6.28 18.57 13.01
N TYR A 173 7.40 18.33 13.68
CA TYR A 173 7.52 17.32 14.74
C TYR A 173 6.80 17.77 16.00
#